data_AF-A0A645CP86-F1
#
_entry.id   AF-A0A645CP86-F1
#
_cell.length_a   1.000
_cell.length_b   1.000
_cell.length_c   1.000
_cell.angle_alpha   90.00
_cell.angle_beta   90.00
_cell.angle_gamma   90.00
#
_symmetry.space_group_name_H-M   'P 1'
#
loop_
_entity.id
_entity.type
_entity.pdbx_description
1 polymer ?
#
loop_
_entity_poly.entity_id
_entity_poly.type
_entity_poly.pdbx_seq_one_letter_code
_entity_poly.pdbx_strand_id
1 'polypeptide(L)'
;MLNLATWDKPSFACLASRIPYGEPITKEKLAMIEKAELFLMAQGFKQLRVRCHDKLARIEVLEEDIPLLLNSEIREKTAEAFAKIGFIYTAIDIKGYRTGSLNELLKQ
;
A
#
# COMPACT_ATOMS: atom_id res chain seq x y z
N MET A 1 -2.49 24.76 26.92
CA MET A 1 -1.73 24.87 25.65
C MET A 1 -1.15 23.50 25.35
N LEU A 2 -1.81 22.69 24.52
CA LEU A 2 -1.29 21.37 24.10
C LEU A 2 -0.73 21.55 22.69
N ASN A 3 0.59 21.72 22.63
CA ASN A 3 1.35 22.01 21.42
C ASN A 3 1.68 20.69 20.70
N LEU A 4 0.70 20.09 20.03
CA LEU A 4 0.90 18.89 19.21
C LEU A 4 1.26 19.29 17.78
N ALA A 5 2.55 19.17 17.46
CA ALA A 5 3.17 19.51 16.18
C ALA A 5 2.87 18.50 15.04
N THR A 6 1.67 17.93 15.00
CA THR A 6 1.28 16.89 14.02
C THR A 6 0.06 17.25 13.19
N TRP A 7 -0.43 18.49 13.29
CA TRP A 7 -1.69 18.92 12.67
C TRP A 7 -1.60 19.22 11.16
N ASP A 8 -0.41 19.20 10.55
CA ASP A 8 -0.18 19.75 9.21
C ASP A 8 0.26 18.70 8.16
N LYS A 9 -0.35 17.50 8.18
CA LYS A 9 -0.18 16.53 7.10
C LYS A 9 -1.51 16.25 6.42
N PRO A 10 -1.56 16.31 5.08
CA PRO A 10 -2.80 16.22 4.33
C PRO A 10 -3.52 14.91 4.63
N SER A 11 -4.83 15.02 4.76
CA SER A 11 -5.78 13.96 5.11
C SER A 11 -5.88 12.86 4.03
N PHE A 12 -4.79 12.16 3.75
CA PHE A 12 -4.86 10.84 3.13
C PHE A 12 -5.21 9.86 4.24
N ALA A 13 -6.32 9.12 4.09
CA ALA A 13 -6.80 8.12 5.04
C ALA A 13 -5.62 7.42 5.72
N CYS A 14 -5.50 7.59 7.06
CA CYS A 14 -4.30 7.30 7.83
C CYS A 14 -3.56 6.07 7.31
N LEU A 15 -2.33 6.25 6.81
CA LEU A 15 -1.47 5.18 6.27
C LEU A 15 -1.38 3.97 7.22
N ALA A 16 -1.59 4.17 8.52
CA ALA A 16 -1.73 3.11 9.51
C ALA A 16 -2.76 2.02 9.13
N SER A 17 -3.83 2.38 8.42
CA SER A 17 -4.85 1.45 7.91
C SER A 17 -4.35 0.49 6.81
N ARG A 18 -3.09 0.63 6.39
CA ARG A 18 -2.42 -0.31 5.47
C ARG A 18 -1.57 -1.34 6.22
N ILE A 19 -1.43 -1.22 7.52
CA ILE A 19 -0.71 -2.16 8.38
C ILE A 19 -1.75 -3.03 9.10
N PRO A 20 -1.60 -4.37 9.11
CA PRO A 20 -2.47 -5.28 9.85
C PRO A 20 -2.56 -4.94 11.35
N TYR A 21 -3.69 -5.28 11.95
CA TYR A 21 -3.85 -5.20 13.40
C TYR A 21 -2.84 -6.12 14.09
N GLY A 22 -2.26 -5.65 15.20
CA GLY A 22 -1.25 -6.39 15.97
C GLY A 22 0.19 -6.21 15.49
N GLU A 23 0.42 -5.55 14.35
CA GLU A 23 1.78 -5.16 13.94
C GLU A 23 2.17 -3.76 14.45
N PRO A 24 3.44 -3.56 14.85
CA PRO A 24 3.92 -2.25 15.24
C PRO A 24 3.94 -1.31 14.02
N ILE A 25 3.28 -0.17 14.18
CA ILE A 25 3.33 0.93 13.21
C ILE A 25 4.63 1.69 13.43
N THR A 26 5.54 1.63 12.46
CA THR A 26 6.81 2.39 12.50
C THR A 26 6.84 3.45 11.40
N LYS A 27 7.64 4.51 11.59
CA LYS A 27 7.80 5.58 10.59
C LYS A 27 8.35 5.03 9.28
N GLU A 28 9.21 4.03 9.36
CA GLU A 28 9.83 3.35 8.23
C GLU A 28 8.78 2.61 7.41
N LYS A 29 7.90 1.82 8.07
CA LYS A 29 6.79 1.13 7.38
C LYS A 29 5.85 2.12 6.69
N LEU A 30 5.49 3.22 7.37
CA LEU A 30 4.63 4.26 6.78
C LEU A 30 5.28 4.91 5.55
N ALA A 31 6.57 5.24 5.64
CA ALA A 31 7.31 5.81 4.51
C ALA A 31 7.47 4.83 3.35
N MET A 32 7.64 3.52 3.63
CA MET A 32 7.68 2.49 2.60
C MET A 32 6.35 2.39 1.86
N ILE A 33 5.23 2.37 2.59
CA ILE A 33 3.88 2.35 2.00
C ILE A 33 3.65 3.59 1.16
N GLU A 34 3.95 4.78 1.68
CA GLU A 34 3.78 6.05 0.96
C GLU A 34 4.56 6.07 -0.36
N LYS A 35 5.84 5.69 -0.33
CA LYS A 35 6.66 5.61 -1.55
C LYS A 35 6.10 4.61 -2.56
N ALA A 36 5.61 3.47 -2.10
CA ALA A 36 5.02 2.45 -2.94
C ALA A 36 3.71 2.91 -3.59
N GLU A 37 2.82 3.56 -2.83
CA GLU A 37 1.57 4.12 -3.36
C GLU A 37 1.86 5.24 -4.38
N LEU A 38 2.80 6.15 -4.08
CA LEU A 38 3.20 7.22 -5.00
C LEU A 38 3.80 6.70 -6.31
N PHE A 39 4.63 5.66 -6.23
CA PHE A 39 5.20 5.02 -7.42
C PHE A 39 4.10 4.48 -8.34
N LEU A 40 3.13 3.75 -7.79
CA LEU A 40 2.03 3.20 -8.57
C LEU A 40 1.12 4.33 -9.12
N MET A 41 0.84 5.38 -8.35
CA MET A 41 0.11 6.55 -8.86
C MET A 41 0.79 7.16 -10.08
N ALA A 42 2.13 7.24 -10.07
CA ALA A 42 2.90 7.73 -11.21
C ALA A 42 2.86 6.80 -12.44
N GLN A 43 2.53 5.51 -12.25
CA GLN A 43 2.27 4.57 -13.36
C GLN A 43 0.84 4.66 -13.92
N GLY A 44 -0.02 5.52 -13.34
CA GLY A 44 -1.38 5.78 -13.83
C GLY A 44 -2.50 5.15 -13.01
N PHE A 45 -2.19 4.42 -11.93
CA PHE A 45 -3.21 3.85 -11.04
C PHE A 45 -3.87 4.94 -10.21
N LYS A 46 -5.18 5.15 -10.39
CA LYS A 46 -5.91 6.23 -9.71
C LYS A 46 -6.43 5.83 -8.33
N GLN A 47 -6.82 4.56 -8.18
CA GLN A 47 -7.37 4.03 -6.94
C GLN A 47 -6.64 2.75 -6.57
N LEU A 48 -5.80 2.87 -5.54
CA LEU A 48 -4.95 1.78 -5.08
C LEU A 48 -4.73 1.83 -3.57
N ARG A 49 -4.28 0.70 -3.02
CA ARG A 49 -3.68 0.59 -1.68
C ARG A 49 -2.48 -0.33 -1.73
N VAL A 50 -1.43 0.02 -1.01
CA VAL A 50 -0.33 -0.91 -0.72
C VAL A 50 -0.41 -1.30 0.75
N ARG A 51 -0.74 -2.56 1.02
CA ARG A 51 -0.73 -3.10 2.38
C ARG A 51 0.63 -3.68 2.71
N CYS A 52 1.12 -3.40 3.91
CA CYS A 52 2.41 -3.89 4.38
C CYS A 52 2.19 -5.02 5.39
N HIS A 53 2.60 -6.23 5.02
CA HIS A 53 2.64 -7.40 5.88
C HIS A 53 4.11 -7.72 6.16
N ASP A 54 4.68 -7.11 7.19
CA ASP A 54 6.12 -7.12 7.48
C ASP A 54 7.02 -6.75 6.27
N LYS A 55 7.53 -7.74 5.53
CA LYS A 55 8.37 -7.56 4.32
C LYS A 55 7.64 -7.79 3.00
N LEU A 56 6.34 -8.08 3.06
CA LEU A 56 5.49 -8.28 1.88
C LEU A 56 4.63 -7.04 1.62
N ALA A 57 4.70 -6.52 0.41
CA ALA A 57 3.76 -5.54 -0.10
C ALA A 57 2.63 -6.24 -0.84
N ARG A 58 1.39 -6.06 -0.38
CA ARG A 58 0.19 -6.51 -1.08
C ARG A 58 -0.49 -5.32 -1.76
N ILE A 59 -0.50 -5.34 -3.09
CA ILE A 59 -1.09 -4.30 -3.93
C ILE A 59 -2.58 -4.61 -4.15
N GLU A 60 -3.43 -3.63 -3.89
CA GLU A 60 -4.85 -3.63 -4.19
C GLU A 60 -5.13 -2.50 -5.18
N VAL A 61 -5.51 -2.81 -6.42
CA VAL A 61 -5.92 -1.86 -7.47
C VAL A 61 -7.35 -2.16 -7.93
N LEU A 62 -8.01 -1.25 -8.64
CA LEU A 62 -9.30 -1.56 -9.27
C LEU A 62 -9.20 -2.83 -10.13
N GLU A 63 -10.28 -3.59 -10.22
CA GLU A 63 -10.29 -4.83 -11.01
C GLU A 63 -9.95 -4.59 -12.48
N GLU A 64 -10.45 -3.49 -13.04
CA GLU A 64 -10.14 -3.01 -14.40
C GLU A 64 -8.65 -2.65 -14.61
N ASP A 65 -7.92 -2.34 -13.53
CA ASP A 65 -6.50 -1.97 -13.56
C ASP A 65 -5.57 -3.20 -13.38
N ILE A 66 -6.09 -4.36 -12.98
CA ILE A 66 -5.28 -5.57 -12.78
C ILE A 66 -4.52 -5.98 -14.05
N PRO A 67 -5.12 -5.98 -15.27
CA PRO A 67 -4.39 -6.31 -16.49
C PRO A 67 -3.21 -5.37 -16.76
N LEU A 68 -3.33 -4.08 -16.44
CA LEU A 68 -2.25 -3.10 -16.56
C LEU A 68 -1.11 -3.42 -15.59
N LEU A 69 -1.43 -3.76 -14.34
CA LEU A 69 -0.44 -4.13 -13.33
C LEU A 69 0.31 -5.43 -13.69
N LEU A 70 -0.36 -6.35 -14.39
CA LEU A 70 0.21 -7.62 -14.84
C LEU A 70 0.99 -7.52 -16.15
N ASN A 71 0.94 -6.39 -16.85
CA ASN A 71 1.79 -6.12 -18.00
C ASN A 71 3.27 -6.28 -17.61
N SER A 72 4.08 -6.95 -18.42
CA SER A 72 5.47 -7.29 -18.10
C SER A 72 6.29 -6.06 -17.71
N GLU A 73 6.16 -4.95 -18.43
CA GLU A 73 6.92 -3.74 -18.18
C GLU A 73 6.57 -3.10 -16.82
N ILE A 74 5.28 -2.95 -16.54
CA ILE A 74 4.81 -2.38 -15.27
C ILE A 74 5.15 -3.30 -14.11
N ARG A 75 4.99 -4.61 -14.29
CA ARG A 75 5.28 -5.62 -13.27
C ARG A 75 6.76 -5.62 -12.90
N GLU A 76 7.66 -5.59 -13.87
CA GLU A 76 9.12 -5.54 -13.65
C GLU A 76 9.53 -4.24 -12.95
N LYS A 77 9.05 -3.08 -13.45
CA LYS A 77 9.28 -1.78 -12.81
C LYS A 77 8.79 -1.76 -11.36
N THR A 78 7.61 -2.35 -11.11
CA THR A 78 7.03 -2.44 -9.75
C THR A 78 7.89 -3.30 -8.84
N ALA A 79 8.32 -4.48 -9.30
CA ALA A 79 9.18 -5.37 -8.54
C ALA A 79 10.51 -4.70 -8.16
N GLU A 80 11.17 -4.03 -9.11
CA GLU A 80 12.42 -3.31 -8.85
C GLU A 80 12.24 -2.14 -7.89
N ALA A 81 11.20 -1.33 -8.09
CA ALA A 81 10.91 -0.18 -7.23
C ALA A 81 10.61 -0.64 -5.80
N PHE A 82 9.81 -1.68 -5.62
CA PHE A 82 9.43 -2.19 -4.31
C PHE A 82 10.62 -2.83 -3.57
N ALA A 83 11.48 -3.54 -4.29
CA ALA A 83 12.74 -4.04 -3.74
C ALA A 83 13.64 -2.91 -3.24
N LYS A 84 13.79 -1.82 -4.02
CA LYS A 84 14.54 -0.61 -3.61
C LYS A 84 13.93 0.11 -2.41
N ILE A 85 12.60 0.06 -2.26
CA ILE A 85 11.89 0.62 -1.10
C ILE A 85 12.10 -0.23 0.16
N GLY A 86 12.35 -1.53 0.02
CA GLY A 86 12.69 -2.44 1.13
C GLY A 86 11.72 -3.61 1.32
N PHE A 87 10.81 -3.86 0.37
CA PHE A 87 9.99 -5.05 0.35
C PHE A 87 10.78 -6.23 -0.24
N ILE A 88 10.63 -7.41 0.36
CA ILE A 88 11.22 -8.66 -0.16
C ILE A 88 10.26 -9.32 -1.15
N TYR A 89 8.95 -9.23 -0.87
CA TYR A 89 7.91 -9.84 -1.67
C TYR A 89 6.88 -8.80 -2.11
N THR A 90 6.42 -8.93 -3.34
CA THR A 90 5.32 -8.14 -3.89
C THR A 90 4.23 -9.09 -4.36
N ALA A 91 3.00 -8.86 -3.89
CA ALA A 91 1.82 -9.64 -4.22
C ALA A 91 0.70 -8.73 -4.72
N ILE A 92 -0.23 -9.29 -5.48
CA ILE A 92 -1.44 -8.61 -5.94
C ILE A 92 -2.62 -9.30 -5.28
N ASP A 93 -3.55 -8.53 -4.71
CA ASP A 93 -4.82 -9.06 -4.26
C ASP A 93 -5.68 -9.39 -5.49
N ILE A 94 -5.98 -10.68 -5.69
CA ILE A 94 -6.73 -11.19 -6.83
C ILE A 94 -8.13 -10.57 -6.89
N LYS A 95 -8.71 -10.19 -5.74
CA LYS A 95 -10.03 -9.56 -5.68
C LYS A 95 -9.97 -8.03 -5.85
N GLY A 96 -8.77 -7.47 -6.04
CA GLY A 96 -8.56 -6.05 -6.21
C GLY A 96 -8.93 -5.19 -5.01
N TYR A 97 -9.07 -3.90 -5.26
CA TYR A 97 -9.41 -2.86 -4.30
C TYR A 97 -10.87 -3.02 -3.86
N ARG A 98 -11.07 -3.19 -2.55
CA ARG A 98 -12.41 -3.25 -1.94
C ARG A 98 -12.45 -2.43 -0.66
N THR A 99 -13.58 -1.78 -0.38
CA THR A 99 -13.79 -1.12 0.91
C THR A 99 -13.92 -2.20 2.00
N GLY A 100 -13.24 -2.02 3.14
CA GLY A 100 -13.27 -3.00 4.23
C GLY A 100 -12.46 -4.28 4.01
N SER A 101 -11.49 -4.35 3.07
CA SER A 101 -10.68 -5.56 2.85
C SER A 101 -9.88 -6.04 4.08
N LEU A 102 -9.57 -5.18 5.05
CA LEU A 102 -9.00 -5.59 6.36
C LEU A 102 -10.02 -6.21 7.31
N ASN A 103 -11.30 -5.86 7.18
CA ASN A 103 -12.34 -6.37 8.06
C ASN A 103 -12.64 -7.86 7.80
N GLU A 104 -12.14 -8.43 6.70
CA GLU A 104 -12.20 -9.87 6.44
C GLU A 104 -11.41 -10.67 7.50
N LEU A 105 -10.35 -10.09 8.09
CA LEU A 105 -9.58 -10.71 9.19
C LEU A 105 -10.30 -10.66 10.55
N LEU A 106 -11.33 -9.82 10.69
CA LEU A 106 -12.08 -9.62 11.94
C LEU A 106 -13.39 -10.42 11.99
N LYS A 107 -13.77 -11.09 10.90
CA LYS A 107 -14.90 -12.02 10.89
C LYS A 107 -14.45 -13.38 11.42
N GLN A 108 -14.36 -13.50 12.74
CA GLN A 108 -14.54 -14.78 13.45
C GLN A 108 -15.92 -14.80 14.08
#